data_AF-A0A7X6SZU1-F1
#
_entry.id   AF-A0A7X6SZU1-F1
#
_cell.length_a   1.000
_cell.length_b   1.000
_cell.length_c   1.000
_cell.angle_alpha   90.00
_cell.angle_beta   90.00
_cell.angle_gamma   90.00
#
_symmetry.space_group_name_H-M   'P 1'
#
loop_
_entity.id
_entity.type
_entity.pdbx_description
1 polymer ?
#
loop_
_entity_poly.entity_id
_entity_poly.type
_entity_poly.pdbx_seq_one_letter_code
_entity_poly.pdbx_strand_id
1 'polypeptide(L)' 'MYSLSPISPRVSMIREKYRSTRPKICIARYKIVTDFYMENPQLQGILKRAKNFKNLCEKLPV' A
#
# COMPACT_ATOMS: atom_id res chain seq x y z
N MET A 1 10.89 -38.67 1.24
CA MET A 1 11.65 -37.51 0.73
C MET A 1 10.72 -36.75 -0.21
N TYR A 2 10.38 -35.50 0.08
CA TYR A 2 9.45 -34.74 -0.79
C TYR A 2 10.23 -34.14 -1.96
N SER A 3 9.76 -34.39 -3.17
CA SER A 3 10.28 -33.76 -4.39
C SER A 3 9.47 -32.50 -4.65
N LEU A 4 10.16 -31.36 -4.80
CA LEU A 4 9.50 -30.13 -5.19
C LEU A 4 9.18 -30.18 -6.68
N SER A 5 7.93 -29.93 -7.03
CA SER A 5 7.55 -29.75 -8.43
C SER A 5 8.35 -28.60 -9.05
N PRO A 6 8.77 -28.72 -10.32
CA PRO A 6 9.49 -27.65 -11.00
C PRO A 6 8.63 -26.39 -11.06
N ILE A 7 9.24 -25.25 -10.76
CA ILE A 7 8.57 -23.94 -10.82
C ILE A 7 8.80 -23.30 -12.18
N SER A 8 7.82 -22.55 -12.67
CA SER A 8 8.00 -21.77 -13.90
C SER A 8 9.02 -20.63 -13.69
N PRO A 9 9.71 -20.18 -14.75
CA PRO A 9 10.65 -19.06 -14.67
C PRO A 9 10.02 -17.80 -14.07
N ARG A 10 8.77 -17.50 -14.43
CA ARG A 10 7.98 -16.39 -13.87
C ARG A 10 7.87 -16.47 -12.34
N VAL A 11 7.56 -17.65 -11.80
CA VAL A 11 7.42 -17.86 -10.36
C VAL A 11 8.76 -17.72 -9.65
N SER A 12 9.85 -18.20 -10.27
CA SER A 12 11.20 -18.06 -9.72
C SER A 12 11.59 -16.58 -9.56
N MET A 13 11.39 -15.76 -10.59
CA MET A 13 11.69 -14.32 -10.55
C MET A 13 10.90 -13.56 -9.47
N ILE A 14 9.60 -13.86 -9.33
CA ILE A 14 8.77 -13.22 -8.30
C ILE A 14 9.26 -13.60 -6.89
N ARG A 15 9.62 -14.87 -6.69
CA ARG A 15 10.14 -15.36 -5.40
C ARG A 15 11.45 -14.65 -5.03
N GLU A 16 12.34 -14.49 -6.00
CA GLU A 16 13.61 -13.79 -5.76
C GLU A 16 13.39 -12.32 -5.41
N LYS A 17 12.51 -11.63 -6.16
CA LYS A 17 12.12 -10.24 -5.85
C LYS A 17 11.55 -10.10 -4.44
N TYR A 18 10.65 -11.00 -4.04
CA TYR A 18 10.06 -10.98 -2.69
C TYR A 18 11.11 -11.19 -1.59
N ARG A 19 11.99 -12.19 -1.74
CA ARG A 19 12.99 -12.55 -0.72
C ARG A 19 14.13 -11.55 -0.58
N SER A 20 14.51 -10.90 -1.67
CA SER A 20 15.56 -9.87 -1.67
C SER A 20 15.06 -8.49 -1.24
N THR A 21 13.74 -8.26 -1.22
CA THR A 21 13.16 -6.98 -0.81
C THR A 21 13.34 -6.75 0.69
N ARG A 22 14.03 -5.65 1.04
CA ARG A 22 14.17 -5.22 2.44
C ARG A 22 12.91 -4.47 2.92
N PRO A 23 12.38 -4.78 4.12
CA PRO A 23 11.27 -4.02 4.69
C PRO A 23 11.59 -2.53 4.85
N LYS A 24 10.61 -1.66 4.60
CA LYS A 24 10.74 -0.20 4.69
C LYS A 24 9.46 0.42 5.24
N ILE A 25 9.57 1.61 5.83
CA ILE A 25 8.44 2.41 6.29
C ILE A 25 8.04 3.39 5.18
N CYS A 26 6.76 3.42 4.83
CA CYS A 26 6.20 4.37 3.88
C CYS A 26 5.45 5.49 4.60
N ILE A 27 5.81 6.75 4.33
CA ILE A 27 5.17 7.94 4.92
C ILE A 27 4.10 8.58 4.02
N ALA A 28 3.93 8.08 2.78
CA ALA A 28 3.02 8.69 1.80
C ALA A 28 1.58 8.75 2.30
N ARG A 29 1.06 7.61 2.81
CA ARG A 29 -0.27 7.56 3.41
C ARG A 29 -0.42 8.54 4.57
N TYR A 30 0.56 8.59 5.47
CA TYR A 30 0.52 9.47 6.63
C TYR A 30 0.36 10.94 6.20
N LYS A 31 1.19 11.40 5.26
CA LYS A 31 1.13 12.76 4.74
C LYS A 31 -0.23 13.09 4.12
N ILE A 32 -0.70 12.23 3.20
CA ILE A 32 -1.97 12.43 2.48
C ILE A 32 -3.17 12.51 3.44
N VAL A 33 -3.19 11.69 4.48
CA VAL A 33 -4.27 11.72 5.48
C VAL A 33 -4.22 12.99 6.33
N THR A 34 -3.04 13.36 6.81
CA THR A 34 -2.86 14.56 7.63
C THR A 34 -3.31 15.81 6.87
N ASP A 35 -2.83 15.98 5.65
CA ASP A 35 -3.17 17.11 4.80
C ASP A 35 -4.70 17.18 4.56
N PHE A 36 -5.33 16.05 4.22
CA PHE A 36 -6.79 15.99 4.02
C PHE A 36 -7.58 16.39 5.26
N TYR A 37 -7.12 16.00 6.45
CA TYR A 37 -7.81 16.28 7.71
C TYR A 37 -7.69 17.75 8.12
N MET A 38 -6.54 18.37 7.85
CA MET A 38 -6.29 19.79 8.07
C MET A 38 -7.11 20.67 7.13
N GLU A 39 -7.24 20.28 5.86
CA GLU A 39 -8.04 21.00 4.86
C GLU A 39 -9.55 20.85 5.06
N ASN A 40 -9.98 19.80 5.75
CA ASN A 40 -11.40 19.48 5.93
C ASN A 40 -11.81 19.33 7.41
N PRO A 41 -11.69 20.39 8.24
CA PRO A 41 -12.05 20.34 9.66
C PRO A 41 -13.56 20.14 9.89
N GLN A 42 -14.39 20.61 8.96
CA GLN A 42 -15.86 20.51 8.99
C GLN A 42 -16.38 19.09 8.79
N LEU A 43 -15.61 18.20 8.17
CA LEU A 43 -16.01 16.82 7.97
C LEU A 43 -15.79 16.02 9.26
N GLN A 44 -16.80 15.23 9.65
CA GLN A 44 -16.77 14.39 10.85
C GLN A 44 -17.21 12.96 10.56
N GLY A 45 -16.93 12.06 11.51
CA GLY A 45 -17.40 10.67 11.50
C GLY A 45 -17.00 9.88 10.25
N ILE A 46 -17.94 9.09 9.74
CA ILE A 46 -17.71 8.15 8.63
C ILE A 46 -17.44 8.87 7.30
N LEU A 47 -18.08 10.02 7.07
CA LEU A 47 -17.93 10.75 5.81
C LEU A 47 -16.51 11.29 5.64
N LYS A 48 -15.87 11.74 6.74
CA LYS A 48 -14.45 12.15 6.72
C LYS A 48 -13.54 10.99 6.29
N ARG A 49 -13.78 9.79 6.84
CA ARG A 49 -13.00 8.59 6.53
C ARG A 49 -13.22 8.12 5.08
N ALA A 50 -14.46 8.11 4.61
CA ALA A 50 -14.79 7.69 3.24
C ALA A 50 -14.19 8.62 2.18
N LYS A 51 -14.30 9.94 2.37
CA LYS A 51 -13.70 10.91 1.45
C LYS A 51 -12.17 10.88 1.49
N ASN A 52 -11.58 10.69 2.67
CA ASN A 52 -10.13 10.52 2.78
C ASN A 52 -9.66 9.21 2.11
N PHE A 53 -10.45 8.14 2.19
CA PHE A 53 -10.13 6.89 1.48
C PHE A 53 -10.09 7.10 -0.04
N LYS A 54 -11.07 7.81 -0.61
CA LYS A 54 -11.04 8.22 -2.02
C LYS A 54 -9.75 9.02 -2.34
N ASN A 55 -9.43 10.02 -1.53
CA ASN A 55 -8.22 10.84 -1.67
C ASN A 55 -6.92 10.00 -1.61
N LEU A 56 -6.88 8.94 -0.79
CA LEU A 56 -5.75 8.01 -0.76
C LEU A 56 -5.65 7.21 -2.06
N CYS A 57 -6.74 6.64 -2.56
CA CYS A 57 -6.75 5.87 -3.80
C CYS A 57 -6.29 6.69 -5.02
N GLU A 58 -6.54 8.00 -5.02
CA GLU A 58 -6.15 8.91 -6.11
C GLU A 58 -4.69 9.37 -6.04
N LYS A 59 -4.07 9.35 -4.85
CA LYS A 59 -2.75 9.98 -4.60
C LYS A 59 -1.65 9.01 -4.17
N LEU A 60 -1.98 7.76 -3.83
CA LEU A 60 -0.97 6.77 -3.46
C LEU A 60 -0.07 6.43 -4.67
N PRO A 61 1.25 6.31 -4.47
CA PRO A 61 2.17 5.93 -5.55
C PRO A 61 1.94 4.47 -5.97
N VAL A 62 1.93 4.23 -7.29
CA VAL A 62 1.79 2.91 -7.93
C VAL A 62 3.16 2.32 -8.21
#